data_AF-M6A7E4-F1
#
_entry.id   AF-M6A7E4-F1
#
_cell.length_a   1.000
_cell.length_b   1.000
_cell.length_c   1.000
_cell.angle_alpha   90.00
_cell.angle_beta   90.00
_cell.angle_gamma   90.00
#
_symmetry.space_group_name_H-M   'P 1'
#
loop_
_entity.id
_entity.type
_entity.pdbx_description
1 polymer ?
#
loop_
_entity_poly.entity_id
_entity_poly.type
_entity_poly.pdbx_seq_one_letter_code
_entity_poly.pdbx_strand_id
1 'polypeptide(L)'
;MLTFFPPEVFASKNSKIKNDLKVALKYVRSEFMRGSNLSIGIFIFSGVTQLDFTGPYEVFSRIPSAKIFLFAQSKEPVVAESGMKLIPDYDFSNCPDFDILLVPGGAGTTLLMEEFEVLNFLKTKAENSKFITSVCTGSLVLAAAGLLDGYKATTHWLSLDVLKLFPVQISGERFVKDRNRITGGGVTAGIDFALFLTAELFGIELAEEIQLMIEYNPTPPFTSGHPTTATSHLVGKVKLSRETTQNRRKAAAIRVLAFNKKASKSGS
;
A
#
# COMPACT_ATOMS: atom_id res chain seq x y z
N MET A 1 -56.58 28.33 23.35
CA MET A 1 -57.00 27.56 22.17
C MET A 1 -55.82 26.67 21.78
N LEU A 2 -55.76 25.46 22.36
CA LEU A 2 -54.74 24.45 22.09
C LEU A 2 -55.35 23.45 21.10
N THR A 3 -54.93 23.49 19.84
CA THR A 3 -55.32 22.47 18.86
C THR A 3 -54.27 21.37 18.83
N PHE A 4 -54.67 20.21 19.35
CA PHE A 4 -54.01 18.92 19.20
C PHE A 4 -53.95 18.52 17.70
N PHE A 5 -52.77 18.15 17.21
CA PHE A 5 -52.65 17.32 16.00
C PHE A 5 -52.64 15.83 16.42
N PRO A 6 -53.30 14.92 15.69
CA PRO A 6 -53.37 13.51 16.06
C PRO A 6 -52.04 12.77 15.77
N PRO A 7 -51.69 11.70 16.54
CA PRO A 7 -50.39 11.05 16.48
C PRO A 7 -50.16 10.05 15.31
N GLU A 8 -50.99 10.04 14.26
CA GLU A 8 -51.08 8.87 13.38
C GLU A 8 -50.26 8.94 12.07
N VAL A 9 -49.47 9.98 11.81
CA VAL A 9 -48.71 10.11 10.54
C VAL A 9 -47.26 9.58 10.60
N PHE A 10 -46.75 9.18 11.78
CA PHE A 10 -45.35 8.74 11.92
C PHE A 10 -45.13 7.21 12.03
N ALA A 11 -46.20 6.41 12.01
CA ALA A 11 -46.09 4.97 12.25
C ALA A 11 -45.71 4.15 11.00
N SER A 12 -46.09 4.57 9.78
CA SER A 12 -45.96 3.73 8.57
C SER A 12 -44.60 3.83 7.85
N LYS A 13 -43.88 4.96 7.93
CA LYS A 13 -42.50 5.10 7.41
C LYS A 13 -41.45 4.41 8.29
N ASN A 14 -41.80 4.12 9.54
CA ASN A 14 -40.90 3.55 10.54
C ASN A 14 -40.71 2.03 10.40
N SER A 15 -41.67 1.29 9.85
CA SER A 15 -41.58 -0.18 9.74
C SER A 15 -40.63 -0.63 8.64
N LYS A 16 -40.63 0.07 7.49
CA LYS A 16 -39.72 -0.20 6.37
C LYS A 16 -38.28 0.15 6.76
N ILE A 17 -38.05 1.34 7.31
CA ILE A 17 -36.71 1.76 7.80
C ILE A 17 -36.21 0.82 8.90
N LYS A 18 -37.05 0.37 9.84
CA LYS A 18 -36.66 -0.61 10.87
C LYS A 18 -36.37 -1.99 10.31
N ASN A 19 -37.08 -2.42 9.27
CA ASN A 19 -36.79 -3.69 8.59
C ASN A 19 -35.50 -3.57 7.77
N ASP A 20 -35.28 -2.47 7.07
CA ASP A 20 -34.05 -2.20 6.32
C ASP A 20 -32.86 -2.14 7.29
N LEU A 21 -33.00 -1.46 8.44
CA LEU A 21 -31.98 -1.48 9.51
C LEU A 21 -31.77 -2.87 10.11
N LYS A 22 -32.83 -3.66 10.34
CA LYS A 22 -32.70 -5.01 10.87
C LYS A 22 -32.05 -5.97 9.88
N VAL A 23 -32.36 -5.84 8.59
CA VAL A 23 -31.75 -6.60 7.51
C VAL A 23 -30.29 -6.20 7.38
N ALA A 24 -29.98 -4.91 7.36
CA ALA A 24 -28.61 -4.39 7.37
C ALA A 24 -27.83 -4.88 8.60
N LEU A 25 -28.38 -4.74 9.81
CA LEU A 25 -27.74 -5.21 11.05
C LEU A 25 -27.56 -6.73 11.11
N LYS A 26 -28.47 -7.50 10.50
CA LYS A 26 -28.36 -8.97 10.40
C LYS A 26 -27.31 -9.37 9.36
N TYR A 27 -27.24 -8.68 8.23
CA TYR A 27 -26.20 -8.85 7.20
C TYR A 27 -24.82 -8.50 7.76
N VAL A 28 -24.68 -7.31 8.35
CA VAL A 28 -23.47 -6.82 9.04
C VAL A 28 -23.00 -7.85 10.07
N ARG A 29 -23.90 -8.37 10.94
CA ARG A 29 -23.53 -9.41 11.92
C ARG A 29 -23.14 -10.76 11.32
N SER A 30 -23.70 -11.15 10.16
CA SER A 30 -23.40 -12.44 9.55
C SER A 30 -22.11 -12.46 8.73
N GLU A 31 -21.76 -11.33 8.11
CA GLU A 31 -20.46 -11.06 7.47
C GLU A 31 -19.33 -10.95 8.50
N PHE A 32 -19.57 -10.23 9.62
CA PHE A 32 -18.60 -10.02 10.70
C PHE A 32 -18.05 -11.34 11.31
N MET A 33 -18.78 -12.44 11.17
CA MET A 33 -18.47 -13.74 11.79
C MET A 33 -17.89 -14.77 10.82
N ARG A 34 -17.68 -14.44 9.54
CA ARG A 34 -17.11 -15.36 8.54
C ARG A 34 -15.87 -14.77 7.88
N GLY A 35 -14.75 -14.78 8.59
CA GLY A 35 -13.45 -14.55 7.96
C GLY A 35 -12.36 -14.60 9.01
N SER A 36 -11.37 -15.46 8.81
CA SER A 36 -10.10 -15.43 9.55
C SER A 36 -9.61 -13.99 9.73
N ASN A 37 -9.23 -13.59 10.94
CA ASN A 37 -8.63 -12.27 11.22
C ASN A 37 -7.55 -11.96 10.18
N LEU A 38 -7.76 -10.95 9.33
CA LEU A 38 -6.80 -10.52 8.31
C LEU A 38 -5.74 -9.65 8.98
N SER A 39 -4.47 -9.97 8.88
CA SER A 39 -3.39 -9.13 9.43
C SER A 39 -2.57 -8.44 8.34
N ILE A 40 -2.35 -7.14 8.51
CA ILE A 40 -1.56 -6.31 7.59
C ILE A 40 -0.37 -5.73 8.34
N GLY A 41 0.83 -6.14 7.93
CA GLY A 41 2.08 -5.58 8.43
C GLY A 41 2.59 -4.50 7.48
N ILE A 42 2.73 -3.28 7.98
CA ILE A 42 3.24 -2.14 7.21
C ILE A 42 4.65 -1.80 7.66
N PHE A 43 5.61 -1.90 6.75
CA PHE A 43 7.00 -1.55 7.05
C PHE A 43 7.20 -0.02 6.99
N ILE A 44 7.45 0.62 8.13
CA ILE A 44 7.81 2.04 8.20
C ILE A 44 9.31 2.20 8.46
N PHE A 45 9.89 3.26 7.89
CA PHE A 45 11.33 3.51 7.94
C PHE A 45 11.64 5.01 7.78
N SER A 46 12.85 5.41 8.20
CA SER A 46 13.29 6.81 8.11
C SER A 46 13.26 7.30 6.65
N GLY A 47 12.61 8.43 6.41
CA GLY A 47 12.42 8.98 5.07
C GLY A 47 11.35 8.27 4.24
N VAL A 48 10.43 7.53 4.87
CA VAL A 48 9.21 7.01 4.21
C VAL A 48 8.34 8.16 3.69
N THR A 49 7.76 8.03 2.50
CA THR A 49 6.68 8.94 2.07
C THR A 49 5.41 8.49 2.78
N GLN A 50 4.95 9.24 3.79
CA GLN A 50 3.87 8.78 4.68
C GLN A 50 2.59 8.36 3.95
N LEU A 51 2.22 9.08 2.87
CA LEU A 51 1.00 8.80 2.11
C LEU A 51 1.01 7.45 1.40
N ASP A 52 2.20 6.91 1.13
CA ASP A 52 2.37 5.61 0.49
C ASP A 52 1.82 4.46 1.36
N PHE A 53 1.74 4.64 2.68
CA PHE A 53 1.09 3.65 3.55
C PHE A 53 -0.17 4.16 4.22
N THR A 54 -0.29 5.46 4.54
CA THR A 54 -1.51 5.97 5.19
C THR A 54 -2.73 5.93 4.25
N GLY A 55 -2.52 5.99 2.93
CA GLY A 55 -3.59 5.76 1.92
C GLY A 55 -4.17 4.34 1.98
N PRO A 56 -3.36 3.29 1.75
CA PRO A 56 -3.80 1.90 1.97
C PRO A 56 -4.31 1.62 3.39
N TYR A 57 -3.67 2.21 4.41
CA TYR A 57 -4.08 2.06 5.81
C TYR A 57 -5.52 2.52 6.01
N GLU A 58 -5.91 3.69 5.47
CA GLU A 58 -7.27 4.21 5.57
C GLU A 58 -8.28 3.20 5.03
N VAL A 59 -8.04 2.65 3.83
CA VAL A 59 -8.91 1.64 3.21
C VAL A 59 -8.97 0.36 4.04
N PHE A 60 -7.81 -0.24 4.36
CA PHE A 60 -7.77 -1.50 5.09
C PHE A 60 -8.36 -1.38 6.50
N SER A 61 -8.28 -0.20 7.14
CA SER A 61 -8.79 0.02 8.50
C SER A 61 -10.32 -0.02 8.59
N ARG A 62 -11.01 0.03 7.45
CA ARG A 62 -12.47 -0.09 7.34
C ARG A 62 -12.93 -1.53 7.11
N ILE A 63 -12.01 -2.46 6.86
CA ILE A 63 -12.34 -3.89 6.77
C ILE A 63 -12.60 -4.43 8.19
N PRO A 64 -13.80 -4.96 8.49
CA PRO A 64 -14.18 -5.32 9.86
C PRO A 64 -13.27 -6.33 10.57
N SER A 65 -12.66 -7.26 9.84
CA SER A 65 -11.78 -8.31 10.37
C SER A 65 -10.29 -7.98 10.30
N ALA A 66 -9.93 -6.78 9.80
CA ALA A 66 -8.53 -6.40 9.60
C ALA A 66 -7.86 -5.90 10.88
N LYS A 67 -6.64 -6.40 11.12
CA LYS A 67 -5.69 -5.89 12.10
C LYS A 67 -4.49 -5.33 11.37
N ILE A 68 -4.27 -4.03 11.52
CA ILE A 68 -3.15 -3.34 10.87
C ILE A 68 -2.16 -2.92 11.96
N PHE A 69 -0.88 -3.10 11.69
CA PHE A 69 0.18 -2.60 12.56
C PHE A 69 1.37 -2.10 11.75
N LEU A 70 2.10 -1.17 12.33
CA LEU A 70 3.33 -0.61 11.79
C LEU A 70 4.51 -1.36 12.41
N PHE A 71 5.50 -1.75 11.60
CA PHE A 71 6.75 -2.31 12.10
C PHE A 71 7.95 -1.60 11.48
N ALA A 72 9.05 -1.54 12.22
CA ALA A 72 10.31 -0.92 11.81
C ALA A 72 11.52 -1.74 12.29
N GLN A 73 12.74 -1.30 11.96
CA GLN A 73 13.96 -1.94 12.48
C GLN A 73 14.08 -1.84 14.02
N SER A 74 13.57 -0.76 14.61
CA SER A 74 13.55 -0.54 16.06
C SER A 74 12.23 0.10 16.50
N LYS A 75 12.00 0.21 17.81
CA LYS A 75 10.84 0.90 18.39
C LYS A 75 10.93 2.42 18.40
N GLU A 76 12.08 2.97 17.99
CA GLU A 76 12.29 4.41 17.99
C GLU A 76 11.35 5.10 17.00
N PRO A 77 10.89 6.33 17.30
CA PRO A 77 10.06 7.09 16.37
C PRO A 77 10.73 7.25 15.01
N VAL A 78 10.00 6.89 13.96
CA VAL A 78 10.41 7.05 12.57
C VAL A 78 10.02 8.45 12.09
N VAL A 79 10.95 9.15 11.44
CA VAL A 79 10.68 10.44 10.80
C VAL A 79 10.45 10.22 9.30
N ALA A 80 9.24 10.50 8.83
CA ALA A 80 8.89 10.47 7.41
C ALA A 80 9.62 11.57 6.62
N GLU A 81 9.67 11.45 5.28
CA GLU A 81 10.35 12.39 4.38
C GLU A 81 9.91 13.86 4.59
N SER A 82 8.65 14.07 4.95
CA SER A 82 8.07 15.39 5.21
C SER A 82 8.11 15.82 6.69
N GLY A 83 8.81 15.09 7.55
CA GLY A 83 8.98 15.40 8.98
C GLY A 83 7.90 14.85 9.93
N MET A 84 6.89 14.14 9.42
CA MET A 84 5.89 13.48 10.26
C MET A 84 6.56 12.38 11.12
N LYS A 85 6.28 12.37 12.43
CA LYS A 85 6.77 11.34 13.34
C LYS A 85 5.77 10.19 13.42
N LEU A 86 6.25 8.97 13.28
CA LEU A 86 5.49 7.73 13.30
C LEU A 86 6.06 6.82 14.39
N ILE A 87 5.18 6.14 15.12
CA ILE A 87 5.60 5.22 16.18
C ILE A 87 5.30 3.79 15.70
N PRO A 88 6.31 2.91 15.57
CA PRO A 88 6.09 1.53 15.19
C PRO A 88 5.45 0.74 16.34
N ASP A 89 4.47 -0.11 16.01
CA ASP A 89 3.87 -1.06 16.94
C ASP A 89 4.81 -2.22 17.24
N TYR A 90 5.71 -2.58 16.32
CA TYR A 90 6.68 -3.68 16.43
C TYR A 90 8.05 -3.33 15.86
N ASP A 91 9.08 -3.98 16.39
CA ASP A 91 10.42 -4.00 15.80
C ASP A 91 10.68 -5.39 15.19
N PHE A 92 11.85 -5.60 14.58
CA PHE A 92 12.18 -6.89 13.96
C PHE A 92 12.25 -8.06 14.96
N SER A 93 12.53 -7.82 16.24
CA SER A 93 12.62 -8.88 17.26
C SER A 93 11.27 -9.42 17.72
N ASN A 94 10.20 -8.62 17.59
CA ASN A 94 8.86 -8.95 18.10
C ASN A 94 7.72 -8.81 17.09
N CYS A 95 8.02 -8.52 15.83
CA CYS A 95 7.02 -8.41 14.76
C CYS A 95 6.33 -9.78 14.52
N PRO A 96 5.00 -9.87 14.65
CA PRO A 96 4.26 -11.10 14.39
C PRO A 96 4.22 -11.39 12.88
N ASP A 97 3.73 -12.57 12.51
CA ASP A 97 3.44 -12.86 11.10
C ASP A 97 2.15 -12.15 10.66
N PHE A 98 2.05 -11.87 9.36
CA PHE A 98 0.94 -11.16 8.77
C PHE A 98 0.55 -11.73 7.41
N ASP A 99 -0.73 -11.60 7.06
CA ASP A 99 -1.25 -12.05 5.78
C ASP A 99 -0.81 -11.13 4.62
N ILE A 100 -0.69 -9.83 4.87
CA ILE A 100 -0.35 -8.84 3.85
C ILE A 100 0.88 -8.04 4.30
N LEU A 101 1.97 -8.15 3.53
CA LEU A 101 3.10 -7.24 3.61
C LEU A 101 2.80 -5.97 2.80
N LEU A 102 3.00 -4.78 3.39
CA LEU A 102 3.02 -3.51 2.68
C LEU A 102 4.36 -2.79 2.85
N VAL A 103 5.08 -2.58 1.74
CA VAL A 103 6.31 -1.79 1.71
C VAL A 103 6.07 -0.46 0.98
N PRO A 104 6.01 0.67 1.70
CA PRO A 104 5.88 2.00 1.09
C PRO A 104 7.17 2.48 0.42
N GLY A 105 7.06 3.56 -0.35
CA GLY A 105 8.19 4.25 -0.95
C GLY A 105 8.75 5.37 -0.07
N GLY A 106 9.60 6.19 -0.70
CA GLY A 106 10.19 7.39 -0.08
C GLY A 106 11.67 7.56 -0.36
N ALA A 107 12.24 8.62 0.23
CA ALA A 107 13.68 8.90 0.14
C ALA A 107 14.52 7.76 0.73
N GLY A 108 14.04 7.16 1.83
CA GLY A 108 14.73 6.09 2.57
C GLY A 108 14.96 4.82 1.76
N THR A 109 14.14 4.53 0.73
CA THR A 109 14.25 3.29 -0.05
C THR A 109 15.61 3.12 -0.73
N THR A 110 16.32 4.22 -1.00
CA THR A 110 17.64 4.16 -1.62
C THR A 110 18.65 3.43 -0.74
N LEU A 111 18.65 3.72 0.56
CA LEU A 111 19.53 3.07 1.52
C LEU A 111 19.05 1.63 1.78
N LEU A 112 17.74 1.45 1.97
CA LEU A 112 17.17 0.13 2.27
C LEU A 112 17.43 -0.95 1.21
N MET A 113 17.64 -0.58 -0.06
CA MET A 113 18.05 -1.54 -1.09
C MET A 113 19.41 -2.20 -0.82
N GLU A 114 20.22 -1.64 0.09
CA GLU A 114 21.54 -2.14 0.45
C GLU A 114 21.61 -2.65 1.90
N GLU A 115 20.50 -2.56 2.66
CA GLU A 115 20.43 -2.96 4.06
C GLU A 115 20.03 -4.45 4.18
N PHE A 116 21.02 -5.34 4.21
CA PHE A 116 20.79 -6.78 4.19
C PHE A 116 19.92 -7.30 5.34
N GLU A 117 20.00 -6.71 6.53
CA GLU A 117 19.13 -7.07 7.65
C GLU A 117 17.65 -6.85 7.29
N VAL A 118 17.35 -5.70 6.69
CA VAL A 118 15.99 -5.37 6.23
C VAL A 118 15.55 -6.30 5.11
N LEU A 119 16.40 -6.50 4.09
CA LEU A 119 16.04 -7.34 2.94
C LEU A 119 15.76 -8.79 3.37
N ASN A 120 16.59 -9.35 4.24
CA ASN A 120 16.40 -10.70 4.77
C ASN A 120 15.16 -10.78 5.65
N PHE A 121 14.93 -9.80 6.53
CA PHE A 121 13.73 -9.76 7.37
C PHE A 121 12.45 -9.73 6.54
N LEU A 122 12.39 -8.86 5.52
CA LEU A 122 11.25 -8.77 4.61
C LEU A 122 11.06 -10.06 3.83
N LYS A 123 12.14 -10.71 3.39
CA LYS A 123 12.09 -12.01 2.72
C LYS A 123 11.48 -13.10 3.61
N THR A 124 11.94 -13.21 4.86
CA THR A 124 11.40 -14.17 5.84
C THR A 124 9.91 -13.93 6.09
N LYS A 125 9.50 -12.67 6.31
CA LYS A 125 8.07 -12.36 6.52
C LYS A 125 7.21 -12.59 5.29
N ALA A 126 7.76 -12.38 4.11
CA ALA A 126 7.09 -12.62 2.85
C ALA A 126 6.79 -14.11 2.58
N GLU A 127 7.56 -15.05 3.15
CA GLU A 127 7.31 -16.50 3.03
C GLU A 127 5.96 -16.93 3.64
N ASN A 128 5.57 -16.28 4.74
CA ASN A 128 4.31 -16.55 5.44
C ASN A 128 3.16 -15.61 5.00
N SER A 129 3.45 -14.61 4.15
CA SER A 129 2.47 -13.64 3.69
C SER A 129 1.64 -14.19 2.52
N LYS A 130 0.32 -14.02 2.59
CA LYS A 130 -0.59 -14.30 1.47
C LYS A 130 -0.36 -13.31 0.32
N PHE A 131 -0.15 -12.02 0.63
CA PHE A 131 0.12 -10.98 -0.37
C PHE A 131 1.38 -10.19 -0.02
N ILE A 132 2.17 -9.87 -1.04
CA ILE A 132 3.35 -9.03 -0.93
C ILE A 132 3.10 -7.78 -1.75
N THR A 133 2.98 -6.64 -1.06
CA THR A 133 2.54 -5.40 -1.68
C THR A 133 3.52 -4.26 -1.49
N SER A 134 3.50 -3.30 -2.41
CA SER A 134 4.27 -2.07 -2.27
C SER A 134 3.60 -0.89 -2.95
N VAL A 135 3.98 0.32 -2.52
CA VAL A 135 3.62 1.57 -3.17
C VAL A 135 4.89 2.30 -3.59
N CYS A 136 4.84 3.01 -4.72
CA CYS A 136 5.88 3.93 -5.16
C CYS A 136 7.22 3.22 -5.27
N THR A 137 8.26 3.71 -4.60
CA THR A 137 9.60 3.11 -4.63
C THR A 137 9.79 1.95 -3.66
N GLY A 138 8.76 1.53 -2.92
CA GLY A 138 8.81 0.34 -2.10
C GLY A 138 9.05 -0.93 -2.92
N SER A 139 8.60 -0.97 -4.17
CA SER A 139 8.90 -2.06 -5.10
C SER A 139 10.39 -2.19 -5.42
N LEU A 140 11.19 -1.13 -5.29
CA LEU A 140 12.65 -1.24 -5.44
C LEU A 140 13.27 -2.02 -4.27
N VAL A 141 12.74 -1.86 -3.05
CA VAL A 141 13.19 -2.62 -1.87
C VAL A 141 12.79 -4.09 -2.02
N LEU A 142 11.56 -4.36 -2.46
CA LEU A 142 11.12 -5.72 -2.75
C LEU A 142 11.94 -6.38 -3.86
N ALA A 143 12.29 -5.63 -4.92
CA ALA A 143 13.16 -6.13 -5.99
C ALA A 143 14.59 -6.42 -5.49
N ALA A 144 15.15 -5.54 -4.65
CA ALA A 144 16.45 -5.77 -4.01
C ALA A 144 16.45 -7.02 -3.10
N ALA A 145 15.34 -7.31 -2.42
CA ALA A 145 15.15 -8.53 -1.63
C ALA A 145 14.90 -9.80 -2.49
N GLY A 146 14.83 -9.68 -3.82
CA GLY A 146 14.51 -10.78 -4.74
C GLY A 146 13.04 -11.21 -4.72
N LEU A 147 12.16 -10.43 -4.08
CA LEU A 147 10.74 -10.78 -3.91
C LEU A 147 9.88 -10.52 -5.16
N LEU A 148 10.45 -9.85 -6.17
CA LEU A 148 9.82 -9.54 -7.45
C LEU A 148 10.48 -10.25 -8.65
N ASP A 149 11.44 -11.15 -8.42
CA ASP A 149 12.15 -11.86 -9.49
C ASP A 149 11.18 -12.72 -10.32
N GLY A 150 11.09 -12.42 -11.62
CA GLY A 150 10.17 -13.09 -12.54
C GLY A 150 8.70 -12.66 -12.40
N TYR A 151 8.40 -11.58 -11.67
CA TYR A 151 7.05 -11.02 -11.55
C TYR A 151 6.84 -9.78 -12.42
N LYS A 152 5.60 -9.55 -12.85
CA LYS A 152 5.16 -8.27 -13.40
C LYS A 152 4.95 -7.28 -12.26
N ALA A 153 5.59 -6.11 -12.36
CA ALA A 153 5.48 -5.06 -11.34
C ALA A 153 5.63 -3.65 -11.91
N THR A 154 5.20 -2.67 -11.13
CA THR A 154 5.37 -1.23 -11.37
C THR A 154 6.03 -0.55 -10.17
N THR A 155 6.39 0.71 -10.33
CA THR A 155 6.94 1.59 -9.29
C THR A 155 6.55 3.03 -9.60
N HIS A 156 7.04 3.99 -8.80
CA HIS A 156 6.92 5.39 -9.15
C HIS A 156 7.51 5.68 -10.55
N TRP A 157 6.83 6.47 -11.37
CA TRP A 157 7.20 6.68 -12.78
C TRP A 157 8.65 7.14 -13.00
N LEU A 158 9.20 7.98 -12.11
CA LEU A 158 10.61 8.40 -12.15
C LEU A 158 11.61 7.25 -11.96
N SER A 159 11.21 6.17 -11.31
CA SER A 159 12.07 5.06 -10.91
C SER A 159 11.81 3.77 -11.70
N LEU A 160 10.94 3.79 -12.73
CA LEU A 160 10.74 2.64 -13.61
C LEU A 160 12.06 2.17 -14.25
N ASP A 161 12.94 3.09 -14.63
CA ASP A 161 14.25 2.75 -15.20
C ASP A 161 15.21 2.13 -14.16
N VAL A 162 15.00 2.35 -12.87
CA VAL A 162 15.73 1.66 -11.80
C VAL A 162 15.17 0.24 -11.65
N LEU A 163 13.85 0.09 -11.62
CA LEU A 163 13.21 -1.22 -11.47
C LEU A 163 13.57 -2.15 -12.65
N LYS A 164 13.72 -1.60 -13.87
CA LYS A 164 14.20 -2.33 -15.07
C LYS A 164 15.55 -3.03 -14.91
N LEU A 165 16.37 -2.63 -13.93
CA LEU A 165 17.68 -3.25 -13.69
C LEU A 165 17.54 -4.62 -13.01
N PHE A 166 16.44 -4.85 -12.30
CA PHE A 166 16.12 -6.11 -11.64
C PHE A 166 15.42 -7.07 -12.61
N PRO A 167 15.38 -8.39 -12.33
CA PRO A 167 14.71 -9.37 -13.18
C PRO A 167 13.16 -9.31 -13.04
N VAL A 168 12.59 -8.14 -13.33
CA VAL A 168 11.17 -7.80 -13.17
C VAL A 168 10.57 -7.50 -14.55
N GLN A 169 9.34 -7.99 -14.81
CA GLN A 169 8.59 -7.60 -15.99
C GLN A 169 7.89 -6.25 -15.73
N ILE A 170 8.36 -5.18 -16.37
CA ILE A 170 7.92 -3.82 -16.02
C ILE A 170 6.56 -3.48 -16.63
N SER A 171 5.70 -2.87 -15.83
CA SER A 171 4.46 -2.23 -16.28
C SER A 171 4.47 -0.73 -15.99
N GLY A 172 3.83 0.05 -16.86
CA GLY A 172 3.53 1.47 -16.64
C GLY A 172 2.14 1.72 -16.05
N GLU A 173 1.40 0.66 -15.69
CA GLU A 173 0.06 0.76 -15.09
C GLU A 173 0.09 1.40 -13.70
N ARG A 174 -1.05 1.97 -13.28
CA ARG A 174 -1.21 2.64 -11.98
C ARG A 174 -0.93 1.70 -10.82
N PHE A 175 -1.38 0.46 -10.92
CA PHE A 175 -0.94 -0.65 -10.08
C PHE A 175 -0.96 -1.94 -10.92
N VAL A 176 -0.26 -2.96 -10.45
CA VAL A 176 -0.16 -4.28 -11.09
C VAL A 176 -0.38 -5.34 -10.03
N LYS A 177 -1.23 -6.31 -10.32
CA LYS A 177 -1.25 -7.61 -9.63
C LYS A 177 -0.64 -8.67 -10.53
N ASP A 178 0.33 -9.41 -10.01
CA ASP A 178 0.84 -10.65 -10.59
C ASP A 178 0.89 -11.72 -9.51
N ARG A 179 0.03 -12.75 -9.65
CA ARG A 179 -0.19 -13.79 -8.63
C ARG A 179 -0.51 -13.14 -7.28
N ASN A 180 0.40 -13.23 -6.31
CA ASN A 180 0.24 -12.64 -4.98
C ASN A 180 1.11 -11.39 -4.73
N ARG A 181 1.73 -10.83 -5.78
CA ARG A 181 2.44 -9.56 -5.72
C ARG A 181 1.52 -8.45 -6.23
N ILE A 182 1.37 -7.39 -5.45
CA ILE A 182 0.65 -6.18 -5.87
C ILE A 182 1.54 -4.95 -5.70
N THR A 183 1.91 -4.31 -6.79
CA THR A 183 2.75 -3.11 -6.75
C THR A 183 1.97 -1.91 -7.27
N GLY A 184 1.89 -0.85 -6.49
CA GLY A 184 1.33 0.44 -6.87
C GLY A 184 2.41 1.38 -7.40
N GLY A 185 2.03 2.23 -8.35
CA GLY A 185 2.84 3.33 -8.87
C GLY A 185 3.01 4.45 -7.83
N GLY A 186 2.95 5.70 -8.28
CA GLY A 186 3.25 6.84 -7.39
C GLY A 186 2.19 7.08 -6.30
N VAL A 187 2.64 7.17 -5.06
CA VAL A 187 1.97 7.76 -3.88
C VAL A 187 0.52 7.36 -3.66
N THR A 188 -0.43 7.98 -4.35
CA THR A 188 -1.86 7.74 -4.17
C THR A 188 -2.35 6.42 -4.76
N ALA A 189 -1.54 5.76 -5.59
CA ALA A 189 -1.86 4.45 -6.16
C ALA A 189 -2.13 3.37 -5.09
N GLY A 190 -1.66 3.58 -3.86
CA GLY A 190 -1.95 2.71 -2.73
C GLY A 190 -3.42 2.61 -2.36
N ILE A 191 -4.18 3.70 -2.52
CA ILE A 191 -5.62 3.71 -2.22
C ILE A 191 -6.37 2.79 -3.19
N ASP A 192 -6.07 2.91 -4.49
CA ASP A 192 -6.75 2.15 -5.54
C ASP A 192 -6.48 0.65 -5.42
N PHE A 193 -5.22 0.24 -5.20
CA PHE A 193 -4.97 -1.19 -5.07
C PHE A 193 -5.55 -1.74 -3.77
N ALA A 194 -5.62 -0.95 -2.69
CA ALA A 194 -6.20 -1.40 -1.44
C ALA A 194 -7.71 -1.67 -1.60
N LEU A 195 -8.43 -0.81 -2.33
CA LEU A 195 -9.82 -1.04 -2.72
C LEU A 195 -9.94 -2.29 -3.61
N PHE A 196 -9.07 -2.43 -4.60
CA PHE A 196 -9.02 -3.61 -5.46
C PHE A 196 -8.77 -4.91 -4.67
N LEU A 197 -7.80 -4.92 -3.75
CA LEU A 197 -7.50 -6.10 -2.94
C LEU A 197 -8.62 -6.40 -1.94
N THR A 198 -9.30 -5.37 -1.44
CA THR A 198 -10.51 -5.55 -0.62
C THR A 198 -11.59 -6.28 -1.41
N ALA A 199 -11.83 -5.89 -2.66
CA ALA A 199 -12.78 -6.54 -3.54
C ALA A 199 -12.42 -8.01 -3.82
N GLU A 200 -11.12 -8.30 -4.04
CA GLU A 200 -10.62 -9.65 -4.26
C GLU A 200 -10.79 -10.57 -3.05
N LEU A 201 -10.68 -10.03 -1.83
CA LEU A 201 -10.71 -10.80 -0.59
C LEU A 201 -12.10 -10.94 0.01
N PHE A 202 -12.94 -9.90 -0.10
CA PHE A 202 -14.22 -9.78 0.60
C PHE A 202 -15.40 -9.47 -0.32
N GLY A 203 -15.16 -9.36 -1.63
CA GLY A 203 -16.20 -9.05 -2.61
C GLY A 203 -16.35 -7.55 -2.90
N ILE A 204 -16.94 -7.27 -4.06
CA ILE A 204 -17.09 -5.92 -4.62
C ILE A 204 -17.93 -5.03 -3.68
N GLU A 205 -18.98 -5.58 -3.06
CA GLU A 205 -19.91 -4.82 -2.21
C GLU A 205 -19.19 -4.14 -1.04
N LEU A 206 -18.32 -4.86 -0.30
CA LEU A 206 -17.56 -4.26 0.80
C LEU A 206 -16.57 -3.19 0.29
N ALA A 207 -15.94 -3.42 -0.86
CA ALA A 207 -15.01 -2.45 -1.43
C ALA A 207 -15.72 -1.15 -1.85
N GLU A 208 -16.91 -1.25 -2.46
CA GLU A 208 -17.75 -0.09 -2.81
C GLU A 208 -18.30 0.62 -1.56
N GLU A 209 -18.69 -0.13 -0.52
CA GLU A 209 -19.10 0.43 0.77
C GLU A 209 -17.96 1.27 1.37
N ILE A 210 -16.75 0.72 1.43
CA ILE A 210 -15.58 1.42 1.96
C ILE A 210 -15.25 2.63 1.08
N GLN A 211 -15.29 2.49 -0.24
CA GLN A 211 -15.08 3.61 -1.17
C GLN A 211 -16.05 4.76 -0.89
N LEU A 212 -17.33 4.46 -0.69
CA LEU A 212 -18.36 5.43 -0.37
C LEU A 212 -18.16 6.02 1.04
N MET A 213 -17.82 5.20 2.02
CA MET A 213 -17.64 5.59 3.42
C MET A 213 -16.51 6.62 3.60
N ILE A 214 -15.41 6.44 2.87
CA ILE A 214 -14.27 7.38 2.89
C ILE A 214 -14.41 8.50 1.84
N GLU A 215 -15.52 8.52 1.11
CA GLU A 215 -15.81 9.44 0.00
C GLU A 215 -14.67 9.51 -1.02
N TYR A 216 -14.13 8.35 -1.44
CA TYR A 216 -13.08 8.28 -2.45
C TYR A 216 -13.63 8.55 -3.84
N ASN A 217 -13.86 9.84 -4.12
CA ASN A 217 -14.35 10.40 -5.38
C ASN A 217 -13.40 11.52 -5.85
N PRO A 218 -12.16 11.18 -6.25
CA PRO A 218 -11.14 12.18 -6.52
C PRO A 218 -11.48 13.03 -7.75
N THR A 219 -11.47 14.35 -7.60
CA THR A 219 -11.57 15.33 -8.71
C THR A 219 -10.33 16.23 -8.72
N PRO A 220 -9.19 15.77 -9.25
CA PRO A 220 -7.95 16.55 -9.23
C PRO A 220 -8.11 17.89 -9.98
N PRO A 221 -7.66 19.02 -9.43
CA PRO A 221 -7.78 20.33 -10.07
C PRO A 221 -6.84 20.51 -11.28
N PHE A 222 -5.93 19.56 -11.51
CA PHE A 222 -4.98 19.55 -12.63
C PHE A 222 -4.88 18.14 -13.22
N THR A 223 -4.54 18.06 -14.51
CA THR A 223 -4.36 16.79 -15.24
C THR A 223 -2.92 16.29 -15.26
N SER A 224 -2.01 16.94 -14.53
CA SER A 224 -0.55 16.66 -14.57
C SER A 224 -0.10 15.49 -13.67
N GLY A 225 -1.01 14.60 -13.26
CA GLY A 225 -0.71 13.49 -12.35
C GLY A 225 0.13 12.36 -12.94
N HIS A 226 0.29 12.31 -14.26
CA HIS A 226 1.05 11.27 -14.96
C HIS A 226 1.90 11.87 -16.10
N PRO A 227 3.10 11.33 -16.42
CA PRO A 227 3.94 11.85 -17.50
C PRO A 227 3.29 11.83 -18.90
N THR A 228 2.24 11.02 -19.12
CA THR A 228 1.51 11.00 -20.40
C THR A 228 0.45 12.09 -20.52
N THR A 229 0.05 12.71 -19.40
CA THR A 229 -0.97 13.77 -19.36
C THR A 229 -0.38 15.14 -19.00
N ALA A 230 0.79 15.16 -18.35
CA ALA A 230 1.55 16.38 -18.08
C ALA A 230 2.27 16.91 -19.34
N THR A 231 2.57 18.22 -19.36
CA THR A 231 3.36 18.82 -20.45
C THR A 231 4.80 18.30 -20.44
N SER A 232 5.41 18.20 -21.63
CA SER A 232 6.80 17.74 -21.77
C SER A 232 7.78 18.61 -20.97
N HIS A 233 7.56 19.92 -20.92
CA HIS A 233 8.34 20.85 -20.09
C HIS A 233 8.25 20.49 -18.60
N LEU A 234 7.04 20.25 -18.07
CA LEU A 234 6.85 19.89 -16.67
C LEU A 234 7.50 18.54 -16.33
N VAL A 235 7.33 17.55 -17.21
CA VAL A 235 7.98 16.24 -17.07
C VAL A 235 9.50 16.39 -17.03
N GLY A 236 10.07 17.19 -17.95
CA GLY A 236 11.51 17.49 -17.98
C GLY A 236 11.99 18.17 -16.70
N LYS A 237 11.27 19.19 -16.22
CA LYS A 237 11.57 19.91 -14.98
C LYS A 237 11.58 18.97 -13.76
N VAL A 238 10.61 18.07 -13.65
CA VAL A 238 10.54 17.11 -12.53
C VAL A 238 11.63 16.05 -12.63
N LYS A 239 11.97 15.57 -13.84
CA LYS A 239 13.11 14.65 -14.03
C LYS A 239 14.42 15.31 -13.60
N LEU A 240 14.69 16.53 -14.06
CA LEU A 240 15.89 17.31 -13.72
C LEU A 240 16.00 17.53 -12.20
N SER A 241 14.93 17.95 -11.54
CA SER A 241 14.96 18.20 -10.09
C SER A 241 15.19 16.96 -9.23
N ARG A 242 14.99 15.76 -9.81
CA ARG A 242 15.16 14.46 -9.13
C ARG A 242 16.32 13.63 -9.66
N GLU A 243 17.10 14.15 -10.61
CA GLU A 243 18.17 13.42 -11.29
C GLU A 243 19.19 12.82 -10.30
N THR A 244 19.72 13.63 -9.38
CA THR A 244 20.66 13.16 -8.34
C THR A 244 20.10 12.01 -7.52
N THR A 245 18.81 12.05 -7.18
CA THR A 245 18.16 10.98 -6.41
C THR A 245 18.02 9.71 -7.26
N GLN A 246 17.62 9.84 -8.53
CA GLN A 246 17.52 8.68 -9.43
C GLN A 246 18.88 8.05 -9.69
N ASN A 247 19.94 8.85 -9.85
CA ASN A 247 21.29 8.34 -10.04
C ASN A 247 21.79 7.57 -8.82
N ARG A 248 21.51 8.05 -7.59
CA ARG A 248 21.80 7.31 -6.36
C ARG A 248 21.05 5.98 -6.30
N ARG A 249 19.76 5.97 -6.65
CA ARG A 249 18.95 4.74 -6.72
C ARG A 249 19.49 3.73 -7.75
N LYS A 250 19.85 4.18 -8.95
CA LYS A 250 20.48 3.33 -9.97
C LYS A 250 21.78 2.72 -9.45
N ALA A 251 22.63 3.53 -8.81
CA ALA A 251 23.90 3.06 -8.27
C ALA A 251 23.69 2.00 -7.15
N ALA A 252 22.74 2.22 -6.24
CA ALA A 252 22.38 1.24 -5.20
C ALA A 252 21.85 -0.07 -5.81
N ALA A 253 20.94 0.02 -6.78
CA ALA A 253 20.42 -1.16 -7.50
C ALA A 253 21.54 -1.97 -8.18
N ILE A 254 22.50 -1.31 -8.83
CA ILE A 254 23.65 -1.97 -9.46
C ILE A 254 24.51 -2.69 -8.41
N ARG A 255 24.77 -2.04 -7.27
CA ARG A 255 25.60 -2.63 -6.21
C ARG A 255 24.94 -3.86 -5.59
N VAL A 256 23.66 -3.82 -5.26
CA VAL A 256 22.96 -4.99 -4.69
C VAL A 256 22.88 -6.16 -5.69
N LEU A 257 22.64 -5.88 -6.98
CA LEU A 257 22.66 -6.92 -8.02
C LEU A 257 24.04 -7.56 -8.17
N ALA A 258 25.11 -6.76 -8.13
CA ALA A 258 26.47 -7.26 -8.18
C ALA A 258 26.81 -8.13 -6.95
N PHE A 259 26.33 -7.75 -5.77
CA PHE A 259 26.49 -8.53 -4.55
C PHE A 259 25.76 -9.89 -4.65
N ASN A 260 24.47 -9.89 -5.03
CA ASN A 260 23.66 -11.12 -5.16
C ASN A 260 24.25 -12.09 -6.19
N LYS A 261 24.82 -11.58 -7.28
CA LYS A 261 25.51 -12.39 -8.29
C LYS A 261 26.82 -13.01 -7.78
N LYS A 262 27.53 -12.36 -6.85
CA LYS A 262 28.72 -12.94 -6.21
C LYS A 262 28.33 -14.01 -5.20
N ALA A 263 27.34 -13.73 -4.35
CA ALA A 263 26.86 -14.66 -3.33
C ALA A 263 26.35 -15.99 -3.92
N SER A 264 25.61 -15.92 -5.04
CA SER A 264 25.12 -17.12 -5.75
C SER A 264 26.23 -17.98 -6.37
N LYS A 265 27.38 -17.39 -6.72
CA LYS A 265 28.54 -18.11 -7.26
C LYS A 265 29.45 -18.72 -6.19
N SER A 266 29.41 -18.21 -4.96
CA SER A 266 30.22 -18.73 -3.85
C SER A 266 29.53 -19.86 -3.06
N GLY A 267 28.22 -20.06 -3.27
CA GLY A 267 27.43 -21.11 -2.61
C GLY A 267 27.08 -22.31 -3.50
N SER A 268 27.59 -22.35 -4.73
CA SER A 268 27.47 -23.45 -5.70
C SER A 268 28.81 -24.16 -5.86
#